data_AF-A0A923URV0-F1
#
_entry.id   AF-A0A923URV0-F1
#
_cell.length_a   1.000
_cell.length_b   1.000
_cell.length_c   1.000
_cell.angle_alpha   90.00
_cell.angle_beta   90.00
_cell.angle_gamma   90.00
#
_symmetry.space_group_name_H-M   'P 1'
#
loop_
_entity.id
_entity.type
_entity.pdbx_description
1 polymer ?
#
loop_
_entity_poly.entity_id
_entity_poly.type
_entity_poly.pdbx_seq_one_letter_code
_entity_poly.pdbx_strand_id
1 'polypeptide(L)'
;WEIGNSSADNNKFYFNTAVGAGNLGAQMVIQQNGNVGIGTNAPLDKLMITGGRINAVGTSLLDGRIRLERTDAGGNPWDIYSTTLANNAVPDGSLNFFNATTSKSALTLANNSNVGINNSSPAPSAQLDVTSTTSGFAMPRMTSAQRKAIASPIAGLEVYDITLKGQYTFDGTKWDCSNNPAGSVNYFANATAPNGYLECNGQAVNTTTYAELFAAIGYLYGGGGASFNVPDLRGEFVRGVDKGRGVDVGRVIGTGQIDDFKSHTHQLPSEAGGGAFVEVTIGLNSGFDIGLNSTYPTGGIETRPRNVAMLPCIKF
;
A
#
# COMPACT_ATOMS: atom_id res chain seq x y z
N TRP A 1 2.64 54.65 36.71
CA TRP A 1 1.87 53.40 36.80
C TRP A 1 0.92 53.53 37.97
N GLU A 2 -0.33 53.18 37.76
CA GLU A 2 -1.37 53.22 38.80
C GLU A 2 -1.90 51.81 39.05
N ILE A 3 -2.08 51.48 40.32
CA ILE A 3 -2.72 50.24 40.78
C ILE A 3 -3.98 50.68 41.54
N GLY A 4 -5.14 50.14 41.18
CA GLY A 4 -6.39 50.59 41.76
C GLY A 4 -7.51 49.56 41.70
N ASN A 5 -8.51 49.82 42.53
CA ASN A 5 -9.83 49.20 42.45
C ASN A 5 -10.84 50.34 42.25
N SER A 6 -11.69 50.25 41.24
CA SER A 6 -12.68 51.28 40.91
C SER A 6 -14.09 50.77 41.17
N SER A 7 -14.81 51.42 42.09
CA SER A 7 -16.24 51.17 42.30
C SER A 7 -17.09 51.65 41.11
N ALA A 8 -16.56 52.57 40.29
CA ALA A 8 -17.22 53.04 39.07
C ALA A 8 -17.14 52.03 37.91
N ASP A 9 -16.14 51.14 37.92
CA ASP A 9 -15.91 50.14 36.86
C ASP A 9 -16.28 48.71 37.30
N ASN A 10 -17.31 48.58 38.14
CA ASN A 10 -17.80 47.30 38.66
C ASN A 10 -16.75 46.50 39.46
N ASN A 11 -15.99 47.17 40.34
CA ASN A 11 -15.01 46.58 41.26
C ASN A 11 -13.86 45.81 40.57
N LYS A 12 -13.42 46.28 39.39
CA LYS A 12 -12.25 45.73 38.69
C LYS A 12 -10.96 46.08 39.41
N PHE A 13 -10.04 45.13 39.49
CA PHE A 13 -8.64 45.38 39.90
C PHE A 13 -7.76 45.58 38.66
N TYR A 14 -6.88 46.58 38.64
CA TYR A 14 -6.12 46.90 37.43
C TYR A 14 -4.71 47.46 37.67
N PHE A 15 -3.89 47.35 36.63
CA PHE A 15 -2.59 48.00 36.45
C PHE A 15 -2.61 48.85 35.18
N ASN A 16 -2.38 50.16 35.31
CA ASN A 16 -2.46 51.10 34.19
C ASN A 16 -1.17 51.91 34.02
N THR A 17 -0.86 52.25 32.76
CA THR A 17 0.05 53.35 32.44
C THR A 17 -0.75 54.64 32.40
N ALA A 18 -0.42 55.60 33.27
CA ALA A 18 -1.06 56.91 33.25
C ALA A 18 -0.73 57.64 31.94
N VAL A 19 -1.73 57.90 31.11
CA VAL A 19 -1.60 58.74 29.89
C VAL A 19 -2.51 59.95 30.06
N GLY A 20 -2.15 60.84 31.00
CA GLY A 20 -2.91 62.05 31.30
C GLY A 20 -4.32 61.79 31.87
N ALA A 21 -4.94 62.85 32.38
CA ALA A 21 -6.25 62.77 33.03
C ALA A 21 -7.34 62.27 32.06
N GLY A 22 -7.75 61.00 32.21
CA GLY A 22 -9.00 60.48 31.63
C GLY A 22 -8.88 59.33 30.64
N ASN A 23 -7.70 58.98 30.12
CA ASN A 23 -7.53 57.83 29.22
C ASN A 23 -6.48 56.85 29.78
N LEU A 24 -6.97 55.84 30.51
CA LEU A 24 -6.14 54.78 31.06
C LEU A 24 -6.04 53.64 30.03
N GLY A 25 -4.85 53.46 29.45
CA GLY A 25 -4.53 52.25 28.69
C GLY A 25 -4.31 51.09 29.65
N ALA A 26 -5.32 50.24 29.83
CA ALA A 26 -5.23 49.14 30.78
C ALA A 26 -4.23 48.09 30.33
N GLN A 27 -3.18 47.88 31.12
CA GLN A 27 -2.11 46.92 30.81
C GLN A 27 -2.46 45.54 31.36
N MET A 28 -3.07 45.49 32.56
CA MET A 28 -3.66 44.27 33.10
C MET A 28 -4.93 44.60 33.91
N VAL A 29 -5.98 43.80 33.75
CA VAL A 29 -7.27 43.95 34.43
C VAL A 29 -7.76 42.59 34.95
N ILE A 30 -8.33 42.56 36.15
CA ILE A 30 -9.10 41.43 36.67
C ILE A 30 -10.54 41.89 36.88
N GLN A 31 -11.46 41.24 36.18
CA GLN A 31 -12.90 41.50 36.26
C GLN A 31 -13.54 40.81 37.47
N GLN A 32 -14.72 41.29 37.90
CA GLN A 32 -15.47 40.71 39.01
C GLN A 32 -15.82 39.21 38.81
N ASN A 33 -15.99 38.79 37.56
CA ASN A 33 -16.22 37.38 37.20
C ASN A 33 -14.93 36.52 37.20
N GLY A 34 -13.79 37.11 37.58
CA GLY A 34 -12.48 36.48 37.64
C GLY A 34 -11.75 36.39 36.30
N ASN A 35 -12.24 37.04 35.24
CA ASN A 35 -11.53 37.08 33.96
C ASN A 35 -10.34 38.04 34.05
N VAL A 36 -9.17 37.58 33.63
CA VAL A 36 -7.94 38.35 33.59
C VAL A 36 -7.66 38.78 32.15
N GLY A 37 -7.45 40.08 31.93
CA GLY A 37 -7.06 40.67 30.67
C GLY A 37 -5.65 41.23 30.77
N ILE A 38 -4.79 40.99 29.78
CA ILE A 38 -3.52 41.69 29.60
C ILE A 38 -3.58 42.38 28.23
N GLY A 39 -3.37 43.70 28.19
CA GLY A 39 -3.55 44.52 26.98
C GLY A 39 -5.02 44.69 26.54
N THR A 40 -6.00 44.31 27.37
CA THR A 40 -7.44 44.53 27.17
C THR A 40 -8.16 44.79 28.50
N ASN A 41 -9.19 45.64 28.49
CA ASN A 41 -10.02 45.98 29.64
C ASN A 41 -11.38 45.22 29.69
N ALA A 42 -11.65 44.41 28.67
CA ALA A 42 -12.88 43.63 28.52
C ALA A 42 -12.58 42.17 28.11
N PRO A 43 -11.82 41.40 28.92
CA PRO A 43 -11.52 40.00 28.61
C PRO A 43 -12.79 39.13 28.59
N LEU A 44 -13.02 38.41 27.48
CA LEU A 44 -14.18 37.54 27.29
C LEU A 44 -13.98 36.15 27.94
N ASP A 45 -12.74 35.70 28.03
CA ASP A 45 -12.36 34.42 28.64
C ASP A 45 -11.63 34.62 29.98
N LYS A 46 -11.40 33.50 30.69
CA LYS A 46 -10.71 33.52 32.00
C LYS A 46 -9.33 34.15 31.95
N LEU A 47 -8.60 33.98 30.85
CA LEU A 47 -7.37 34.70 30.56
C LEU A 47 -7.38 35.13 29.09
N MET A 48 -7.34 36.43 28.83
CA MET A 48 -7.22 37.00 27.48
C MET A 48 -6.01 37.91 27.43
N ILE A 49 -5.15 37.71 26.43
CA ILE A 49 -3.98 38.56 26.19
C ILE A 49 -4.14 39.16 24.80
N THR A 50 -4.16 40.49 24.72
CA THR A 50 -4.35 41.24 23.49
C THR A 50 -3.10 42.05 23.20
N GLY A 51 -2.54 41.86 21.99
CA GLY A 51 -1.24 42.42 21.61
C GLY A 51 -0.07 41.61 22.21
N GLY A 52 0.89 41.24 21.37
CA GLY A 52 2.07 40.46 21.79
C GLY A 52 1.90 38.94 21.70
N ARG A 53 2.82 38.20 22.33
CA ARG A 53 2.88 36.73 22.37
C ARG A 53 3.07 36.24 23.81
N ILE A 54 2.54 35.06 24.13
CA ILE A 54 2.87 34.36 25.39
C ILE A 54 4.23 33.69 25.20
N ASN A 55 5.18 34.01 26.08
CA ASN A 55 6.51 33.40 26.09
C ASN A 55 6.70 32.63 27.40
N ALA A 56 6.54 31.30 27.35
CA ALA A 56 6.84 30.43 28.48
C ALA A 56 8.33 30.04 28.42
N VAL A 57 9.16 30.65 29.27
CA VAL A 57 10.60 30.40 29.33
C VAL A 57 10.93 29.62 30.59
N GLY A 58 11.65 28.53 30.43
CA GLY A 58 12.12 27.69 31.52
C GLY A 58 13.60 27.88 31.75
N THR A 59 14.02 27.87 33.01
CA THR A 59 15.44 27.81 33.39
C THR A 59 15.88 26.42 33.83
N SER A 60 14.95 25.46 33.88
CA SER A 60 15.20 24.04 34.18
C SER A 60 14.45 23.13 33.22
N LEU A 61 14.75 21.84 33.24
CA LEU A 61 14.18 20.83 32.32
C LEU A 61 12.65 20.72 32.39
N LEU A 62 12.02 21.15 33.48
CA LEU A 62 10.56 21.06 33.68
C LEU A 62 9.85 22.42 33.61
N ASP A 63 10.60 23.52 33.50
CA ASP A 63 10.04 24.86 33.41
C ASP A 63 9.80 25.28 31.95
N GLY A 64 9.08 26.38 31.73
CA GLY A 64 8.89 26.93 30.37
C GLY A 64 7.90 26.17 29.50
N ARG A 65 6.84 25.64 30.13
CA ARG A 65 5.82 24.85 29.46
C ARG A 65 4.46 25.48 29.65
N ILE A 66 3.53 25.20 28.74
CA ILE A 66 2.11 25.43 28.97
C ILE A 66 1.51 24.09 29.40
N ARG A 67 1.06 24.01 30.66
CA ARG A 67 0.42 22.82 31.23
C ARG A 67 -1.09 22.93 31.10
N LEU A 68 -1.69 21.86 30.59
CA LEU A 68 -3.12 21.65 30.49
C LEU A 68 -3.50 20.46 31.38
N GLU A 69 -4.25 20.74 32.44
CA GLU A 69 -4.64 19.75 33.44
C GLU A 69 -6.13 19.81 33.72
N ARG A 70 -6.72 18.62 33.89
CA ARG A 70 -8.06 18.47 34.41
C ARG A 70 -8.04 17.56 35.63
N THR A 71 -8.14 18.16 36.81
CA THR A 71 -7.89 17.53 38.11
C THR A 71 -9.11 16.86 38.74
N ASP A 72 -10.32 17.17 38.27
CA ASP A 72 -11.59 16.71 38.83
C ASP A 72 -12.04 15.31 38.34
N ALA A 73 -11.40 14.77 37.30
CA ALA A 73 -11.84 13.53 36.65
C ALA A 73 -10.68 12.63 36.17
N GLY A 74 -9.53 12.65 36.86
CA GLY A 74 -8.38 11.80 36.51
C GLY A 74 -7.83 12.05 35.11
N GLY A 75 -7.90 13.31 34.63
CA GLY A 75 -7.32 13.68 33.34
C GLY A 75 -5.80 13.57 33.35
N ASN A 76 -5.21 13.22 32.20
CA ASN A 76 -3.76 13.25 32.08
C ASN A 76 -3.28 14.71 31.98
N PRO A 77 -2.32 15.16 32.80
CA PRO A 77 -1.57 16.38 32.53
C PRO A 77 -0.90 16.32 31.17
N TRP A 78 -1.17 17.34 30.35
CA TRP A 78 -0.51 17.56 29.06
C TRP A 78 0.35 18.79 29.13
N ASP A 79 1.62 18.67 28.74
CA ASP A 79 2.51 19.79 28.58
C ASP A 79 2.71 20.08 27.09
N ILE A 80 2.65 21.37 26.72
CA ILE A 80 3.06 21.88 25.41
C ILE A 80 4.37 22.63 25.61
N TYR A 81 5.43 22.16 24.97
CA TYR A 81 6.76 22.77 25.14
C TYR A 81 7.70 22.53 23.96
N SER A 82 8.73 23.38 23.88
CA SER A 82 9.89 23.18 23.01
C SER A 82 11.01 22.50 23.77
N THR A 83 11.76 21.60 23.12
CA THR A 83 12.91 20.94 23.73
C THR A 83 14.20 21.72 23.53
N THR A 84 15.14 21.53 24.46
CA THR A 84 16.57 21.77 24.26
C THR A 84 17.31 20.43 24.35
N LEU A 85 18.57 20.35 23.89
CA LEU A 85 19.43 19.15 23.86
C LEU A 85 19.42 18.25 25.12
N ALA A 86 18.97 18.73 26.27
CA ALA A 86 19.08 18.04 27.55
C ALA A 86 17.92 17.06 27.88
N ASN A 87 16.86 16.99 27.07
CA ASN A 87 15.79 15.99 27.27
C ASN A 87 15.99 14.81 26.31
N ASN A 88 16.73 13.81 26.79
CA ASN A 88 17.42 12.73 26.06
C ASN A 88 16.55 11.75 25.23
N ALA A 89 15.33 12.14 24.84
CA ALA A 89 14.41 11.34 24.04
C ALA A 89 13.80 12.11 22.86
N VAL A 90 14.06 13.41 22.72
CA VAL A 90 13.41 14.25 21.71
C VAL A 90 14.44 15.19 21.04
N PRO A 91 14.46 15.33 19.70
CA PRO A 91 15.37 16.23 18.99
C PRO A 91 15.32 17.67 19.52
N ASP A 92 16.45 18.37 19.48
CA ASP A 92 16.57 19.78 19.91
C ASP A 92 15.65 20.71 19.11
N GLY A 93 15.00 21.67 19.76
CA GLY A 93 14.12 22.63 19.10
C GLY A 93 12.81 22.05 18.56
N SER A 94 12.41 20.85 19.01
CA SER A 94 11.13 20.24 18.62
C SER A 94 9.96 20.78 19.45
N LEU A 95 8.78 20.91 18.84
CA LEU A 95 7.53 21.20 19.53
C LEU A 95 6.84 19.88 19.94
N ASN A 96 6.45 19.76 21.21
CA ASN A 96 5.91 18.53 21.77
C ASN A 96 4.54 18.72 22.42
N PHE A 97 3.69 17.72 22.25
CA PHE A 97 2.50 17.48 23.05
C PHE A 97 2.75 16.25 23.92
N PHE A 98 3.06 16.50 25.18
CA PHE A 98 3.62 15.50 26.08
C PHE A 98 2.63 15.13 27.17
N ASN A 99 2.41 13.83 27.33
CA ASN A 99 1.61 13.30 28.42
C ASN A 99 2.51 13.08 29.63
N ALA A 100 2.37 13.93 30.65
CA ALA A 100 3.22 13.91 31.83
C ALA A 100 2.95 12.73 32.78
N THR A 101 1.80 12.06 32.66
CA THR A 101 1.54 10.81 33.39
C THR A 101 2.41 9.67 32.85
N THR A 102 2.48 9.57 31.51
CA THR A 102 3.19 8.46 30.83
C THR A 102 4.65 8.79 30.50
N SER A 103 5.05 10.04 30.69
CA SER A 103 6.34 10.58 30.27
C SER A 103 6.65 10.35 28.78
N LYS A 104 5.66 10.54 27.90
CA LYS A 104 5.80 10.30 26.46
C LYS A 104 5.23 11.45 25.63
N SER A 105 5.90 11.78 24.53
CA SER A 105 5.35 12.65 23.49
C SER A 105 4.34 11.85 22.66
N ALA A 106 3.08 12.32 22.65
CA ALA A 106 2.05 11.74 21.78
C ALA A 106 2.14 12.31 20.36
N LEU A 107 2.53 13.58 20.25
CA LEU A 107 2.80 14.27 18.99
C LEU A 107 4.08 15.11 19.12
N THR A 108 4.94 15.00 18.12
CA THR A 108 6.21 15.74 18.03
C THR A 108 6.30 16.38 16.66
N LEU A 109 6.61 17.67 16.60
CA LEU A 109 7.12 18.34 15.41
C LEU A 109 8.62 18.54 15.64
N ALA A 110 9.44 17.72 14.97
CA ALA A 110 10.88 17.83 15.06
C ALA A 110 11.40 19.11 14.37
N ASN A 111 12.63 19.50 14.68
CA ASN A 111 13.25 20.73 14.15
C ASN A 111 13.45 20.72 12.62
N ASN A 112 13.47 19.54 12.01
CA ASN A 112 13.49 19.31 10.57
C ASN A 112 12.08 19.23 9.95
N SER A 113 11.05 19.61 10.72
CA SER A 113 9.62 19.56 10.35
C SER A 113 9.01 18.16 10.24
N ASN A 114 9.74 17.10 10.55
CA ASN A 114 9.17 15.75 10.60
C ASN A 114 8.15 15.63 11.73
N VAL A 115 7.03 14.96 11.47
CA VAL A 115 5.95 14.74 12.43
C VAL A 115 6.04 13.33 12.98
N GLY A 116 6.16 13.21 14.30
CA GLY A 116 6.12 11.93 15.00
C GLY A 116 4.81 11.76 15.78
N ILE A 117 4.13 10.61 15.62
CA ILE A 117 2.97 10.22 16.44
C ILE A 117 3.36 9.02 17.29
N ASN A 118 3.28 9.16 18.62
CA ASN A 118 3.87 8.22 19.58
C ASN A 118 5.35 7.92 19.34
N ASN A 119 6.04 8.81 18.61
CA ASN A 119 7.46 8.77 18.32
C ASN A 119 8.03 10.17 18.57
N SER A 120 8.96 10.27 19.51
CA SER A 120 9.62 11.52 19.85
C SER A 120 10.83 11.83 18.97
N SER A 121 11.30 10.87 18.18
CA SER A 121 12.43 11.02 17.27
C SER A 121 12.07 10.40 15.92
N PRO A 122 11.17 11.02 15.14
CA PRO A 122 10.77 10.53 13.82
C PRO A 122 12.00 10.36 12.92
N ALA A 123 12.03 9.29 12.11
CA ALA A 123 13.13 9.03 11.20
C ALA A 123 13.35 10.23 10.24
N PRO A 124 14.61 10.66 9.97
CA PRO A 124 14.86 11.83 9.13
C PRO A 124 14.30 11.72 7.71
N SER A 125 14.17 10.50 7.19
CA SER A 125 13.60 10.22 5.86
C SER A 125 12.07 10.17 5.83
N ALA A 126 11.39 10.22 6.97
CA ALA A 126 9.94 10.07 7.08
C ALA A 126 9.28 11.38 7.55
N GLN A 127 8.63 12.10 6.65
CA GLN A 127 7.91 13.33 7.00
C GLN A 127 6.81 13.09 8.06
N LEU A 128 6.24 11.89 8.06
CA LEU A 128 5.34 11.37 9.08
C LEU A 128 5.85 10.00 9.54
N ASP A 129 6.08 9.85 10.85
CA ASP A 129 6.51 8.60 11.48
C ASP A 129 5.52 8.27 12.62
N VAL A 130 4.84 7.14 12.49
CA VAL A 130 3.84 6.68 13.45
C VAL A 130 4.31 5.37 14.06
N THR A 131 4.53 5.34 15.37
CA THR A 131 5.01 4.14 16.07
C THR A 131 3.94 3.60 17.02
N SER A 132 3.59 2.32 16.87
CA SER A 132 2.72 1.61 17.82
C SER A 132 2.92 0.09 17.71
N THR A 133 2.77 -0.61 18.83
CA THR A 133 2.78 -2.09 18.88
C THR A 133 1.38 -2.67 19.06
N THR A 134 0.37 -1.82 19.29
CA THR A 134 -1.00 -2.24 19.64
C THR A 134 -2.06 -1.62 18.73
N SER A 135 -1.68 -0.74 17.80
CA SER A 135 -2.59 -0.06 16.88
C SER A 135 -1.91 0.20 15.54
N GLY A 136 -2.70 0.27 14.46
CA GLY A 136 -2.20 0.54 13.11
C GLY A 136 -2.63 1.91 12.59
N PHE A 137 -2.16 2.25 11.39
CA PHE A 137 -2.64 3.40 10.63
C PHE A 137 -3.94 3.05 9.91
N ALA A 138 -5.00 3.81 10.18
CA ALA A 138 -6.26 3.71 9.44
C ALA A 138 -6.24 4.72 8.28
N MET A 139 -5.79 4.27 7.09
CA MET A 139 -5.84 5.09 5.88
C MET A 139 -7.30 5.41 5.48
N PRO A 140 -7.56 6.46 4.68
CA PRO A 140 -8.91 6.80 4.23
C PRO A 140 -9.62 5.61 3.56
N ARG A 141 -10.85 5.31 4.02
CA ARG A 141 -11.66 4.17 3.56
C ARG A 141 -12.83 4.65 2.73
N MET A 142 -13.00 4.08 1.54
CA MET A 142 -14.05 4.51 0.62
C MET A 142 -14.43 3.40 -0.37
N THR A 143 -15.62 3.47 -0.98
CA THR A 143 -16.03 2.55 -2.06
C THR A 143 -15.25 2.80 -3.34
N SER A 144 -15.28 1.86 -4.29
CA SER A 144 -14.64 2.06 -5.60
C SER A 144 -15.17 3.28 -6.36
N ALA A 145 -16.47 3.55 -6.25
CA ALA A 145 -17.08 4.73 -6.86
C ALA A 145 -16.53 6.02 -6.25
N GLN A 146 -16.40 6.08 -4.92
CA GLN A 146 -15.84 7.24 -4.21
C GLN A 146 -14.36 7.45 -4.51
N ARG A 147 -13.55 6.38 -4.55
CA ARG A 147 -12.14 6.44 -4.96
C ARG A 147 -11.96 7.03 -6.35
N LYS A 148 -12.73 6.53 -7.33
CA LYS A 148 -12.70 7.02 -8.72
C LYS A 148 -13.22 8.45 -8.86
N ALA A 149 -14.00 8.93 -7.89
CA ALA A 149 -14.55 10.29 -7.86
C ALA A 149 -13.63 11.34 -7.21
N ILE A 150 -12.48 10.94 -6.63
CA ILE A 150 -11.49 11.91 -6.13
C ILE A 150 -11.01 12.74 -7.32
N ALA A 151 -11.23 14.06 -7.26
CA ALA A 151 -10.81 14.98 -8.30
C ALA A 151 -9.30 15.26 -8.20
N SER A 152 -8.62 15.23 -9.35
CA SER A 152 -7.18 15.53 -9.49
C SER A 152 -6.28 14.87 -8.42
N PRO A 153 -6.34 13.54 -8.23
CA PRO A 153 -5.49 12.86 -7.25
C PRO A 153 -4.01 13.02 -7.64
N ILE A 154 -3.16 13.20 -6.63
CA ILE A 154 -1.70 13.28 -6.82
C ILE A 154 -1.10 11.88 -6.91
N ALA A 155 0.01 11.74 -7.66
CA ALA A 155 0.77 10.49 -7.66
C ALA A 155 1.27 10.17 -6.23
N GLY A 156 1.12 8.90 -5.82
CA GLY A 156 1.41 8.44 -4.47
C GLY A 156 0.25 8.59 -3.47
N LEU A 157 -0.92 9.08 -3.86
CA LEU A 157 -2.09 9.11 -2.99
C LEU A 157 -2.56 7.68 -2.69
N GLU A 158 -2.69 7.33 -1.41
CA GLU A 158 -3.11 5.99 -0.98
C GLU A 158 -4.48 5.99 -0.30
N VAL A 159 -5.32 5.01 -0.64
CA VAL A 159 -6.63 4.78 -0.01
C VAL A 159 -6.91 3.28 0.16
N TYR A 160 -7.84 2.94 1.05
CA TYR A 160 -8.39 1.59 1.16
C TYR A 160 -9.77 1.52 0.51
N ASP A 161 -9.89 0.71 -0.55
CA ASP A 161 -11.15 0.48 -1.25
C ASP A 161 -11.97 -0.60 -0.51
N ILE A 162 -13.08 -0.18 0.12
CA ILE A 162 -13.95 -1.08 0.90
C ILE A 162 -14.83 -1.98 0.03
N THR A 163 -14.97 -1.69 -1.26
CA THR A 163 -15.72 -2.55 -2.19
C THR A 163 -14.84 -3.69 -2.65
N LEU A 164 -13.60 -3.39 -3.09
CA LEU A 164 -12.64 -4.37 -3.60
C LEU A 164 -11.73 -4.97 -2.51
N LYS A 165 -11.83 -4.48 -1.26
CA LYS A 165 -11.10 -4.95 -0.08
C LYS A 165 -9.57 -4.90 -0.26
N GLY A 166 -9.07 -3.81 -0.84
CA GLY A 166 -7.66 -3.65 -1.17
C GLY A 166 -7.13 -2.24 -0.93
N GLN A 167 -5.83 -2.15 -0.71
CA GLN A 167 -5.09 -0.89 -0.75
C GLN A 167 -4.88 -0.48 -2.21
N TYR A 168 -5.12 0.79 -2.50
CA TYR A 168 -4.92 1.38 -3.81
C TYR A 168 -4.04 2.62 -3.72
N THR A 169 -3.11 2.74 -4.66
CA THR A 169 -2.24 3.90 -4.83
C THR A 169 -2.51 4.52 -6.20
N PHE A 170 -2.62 5.85 -6.26
CA PHE A 170 -2.72 6.55 -7.53
C PHE A 170 -1.32 6.75 -8.14
N ASP A 171 -1.08 6.28 -9.36
CA ASP A 171 0.24 6.34 -10.01
C ASP A 171 0.50 7.67 -10.75
N GLY A 172 -0.47 8.59 -10.73
CA GLY A 172 -0.46 9.82 -11.52
C GLY A 172 -1.43 9.78 -12.71
N THR A 173 -1.90 8.59 -13.10
CA THR A 173 -2.84 8.39 -14.21
C THR A 173 -4.04 7.52 -13.84
N LYS A 174 -3.83 6.49 -13.03
CA LYS A 174 -4.85 5.53 -12.61
C LYS A 174 -4.62 5.09 -11.17
N TRP A 175 -5.65 4.49 -10.59
CA TRP A 175 -5.52 3.81 -9.32
C TRP A 175 -5.13 2.36 -9.55
N ASP A 176 -4.05 1.92 -8.93
CA ASP A 176 -3.57 0.53 -8.99
C ASP A 176 -3.56 -0.10 -7.59
N CYS A 177 -3.82 -1.40 -7.52
CA CYS A 177 -3.61 -2.15 -6.30
C CYS A 177 -2.13 -2.52 -6.23
N SER A 178 -1.47 -2.22 -5.12
CA SER A 178 -0.04 -2.46 -4.95
C SER A 178 0.31 -3.95 -5.14
N ASN A 179 0.89 -4.29 -6.30
CA ASN A 179 1.66 -5.51 -6.64
C ASN A 179 0.99 -6.72 -7.34
N ASN A 180 -0.22 -6.62 -7.90
CA ASN A 180 -0.67 -7.67 -8.82
C ASN A 180 -1.71 -7.14 -9.84
N PRO A 181 -1.29 -6.75 -11.07
CA PRO A 181 -2.25 -6.23 -12.04
C PRO A 181 -3.25 -7.31 -12.46
N ALA A 182 -4.48 -6.88 -12.77
CA ALA A 182 -5.48 -7.77 -13.36
C ALA A 182 -4.94 -8.40 -14.65
N GLY A 183 -5.25 -9.68 -14.88
CA GLY A 183 -4.70 -10.46 -15.98
C GLY A 183 -3.46 -11.29 -15.62
N SER A 184 -2.83 -11.05 -14.48
CA SER A 184 -1.70 -11.87 -14.01
C SER A 184 -2.16 -13.27 -13.62
N VAL A 185 -1.49 -14.29 -14.16
CA VAL A 185 -1.72 -15.70 -13.82
C VAL A 185 -0.72 -16.14 -12.75
N ASN A 186 -1.24 -16.75 -11.68
CA ASN A 186 -0.47 -17.27 -10.56
C ASN A 186 -0.88 -18.71 -10.27
N TYR A 187 0.05 -19.54 -9.79
CA TYR A 187 -0.21 -20.92 -9.39
C TYR A 187 -0.35 -21.02 -7.87
N PHE A 188 -1.46 -21.59 -7.42
CA PHE A 188 -1.79 -21.75 -6.01
C PHE A 188 -1.70 -23.22 -5.59
N ALA A 189 -1.17 -23.47 -4.39
CA ALA A 189 -1.14 -24.81 -3.79
C ALA A 189 -2.52 -25.27 -3.25
N ASN A 190 -3.50 -24.36 -3.24
CA ASN A 190 -4.83 -24.57 -2.67
C ASN A 190 -5.77 -25.15 -3.74
N ALA A 191 -6.79 -25.90 -3.33
CA ALA A 191 -7.77 -26.50 -4.25
C ALA A 191 -8.81 -25.52 -4.81
N THR A 192 -8.90 -24.30 -4.26
CA THR A 192 -9.86 -23.27 -4.67
C THR A 192 -9.18 -21.93 -4.88
N ALA A 193 -9.70 -21.14 -5.84
CA ALA A 193 -9.20 -19.80 -6.10
C ALA A 193 -9.36 -18.89 -4.86
N PRO A 194 -8.30 -18.19 -4.43
CA PRO A 194 -8.40 -17.19 -3.38
C PRO A 194 -9.26 -15.98 -3.79
N ASN A 195 -9.71 -15.20 -2.81
CA ASN A 195 -10.46 -13.97 -3.08
C ASN A 195 -9.65 -13.01 -3.98
N GLY A 196 -10.30 -12.43 -4.99
CA GLY A 196 -9.67 -11.57 -5.99
C GLY A 196 -9.05 -12.32 -7.18
N TYR A 197 -9.20 -13.64 -7.26
CA TYR A 197 -8.76 -14.47 -8.39
C TYR A 197 -9.89 -15.35 -8.93
N LEU A 198 -9.80 -15.68 -10.21
CA LEU A 198 -10.65 -16.68 -10.88
C LEU A 198 -9.78 -17.87 -11.30
N GLU A 199 -10.31 -19.08 -11.23
CA GLU A 199 -9.62 -20.26 -11.76
C GLU A 199 -9.46 -20.15 -13.29
N CYS A 200 -8.28 -20.52 -13.80
CA CYS A 200 -8.02 -20.61 -15.24
C CYS A 200 -8.55 -21.95 -15.78
N ASN A 201 -9.88 -22.06 -15.87
CA ASN A 201 -10.61 -23.26 -16.29
C ASN A 201 -11.44 -23.05 -17.58
N GLY A 202 -11.21 -21.97 -18.32
CA GLY A 202 -11.94 -21.64 -19.54
C GLY A 202 -13.35 -21.05 -19.35
N GLN A 203 -13.79 -20.80 -18.11
CA GLN A 203 -15.13 -20.26 -17.83
C GLN A 203 -15.37 -18.88 -18.47
N ALA A 204 -16.61 -18.65 -18.90
CA ALA A 204 -17.09 -17.35 -19.35
C ALA A 204 -17.47 -16.47 -18.15
N VAL A 205 -17.01 -15.22 -18.16
CA VAL A 205 -17.23 -14.22 -17.10
C VAL A 205 -17.71 -12.90 -17.68
N ASN A 206 -18.39 -12.10 -16.86
CA ASN A 206 -19.06 -10.88 -17.32
C ASN A 206 -18.09 -9.68 -17.44
N THR A 207 -18.15 -8.98 -18.58
CA THR A 207 -17.31 -7.81 -18.92
C THR A 207 -17.50 -6.62 -17.97
N THR A 208 -18.67 -6.48 -17.34
CA THR A 208 -18.96 -5.39 -16.40
C THR A 208 -18.54 -5.76 -14.98
N THR A 209 -18.84 -7.00 -14.55
CA THR A 209 -18.42 -7.48 -13.22
C THR A 209 -16.90 -7.54 -13.09
N TYR A 210 -16.20 -7.96 -14.14
CA TYR A 210 -14.75 -8.13 -14.17
C TYR A 210 -14.09 -7.16 -15.17
N ALA A 211 -14.45 -5.87 -15.08
CA ALA A 211 -14.04 -4.85 -16.05
C ALA A 211 -12.52 -4.64 -16.14
N GLU A 212 -11.80 -4.73 -15.01
CA GLU A 212 -10.34 -4.57 -14.98
C GLU A 212 -9.65 -5.76 -15.67
N LEU A 213 -10.11 -6.99 -15.41
CA LEU A 213 -9.65 -8.17 -16.13
C LEU A 213 -9.98 -8.10 -17.62
N PHE A 214 -11.19 -7.68 -17.99
CA PHE A 214 -11.57 -7.54 -19.39
C PHE A 214 -10.70 -6.52 -20.13
N ALA A 215 -10.37 -5.39 -19.48
CA ALA A 215 -9.44 -4.43 -20.05
C ALA A 215 -8.03 -5.03 -20.28
N ALA A 216 -7.62 -5.99 -19.45
CA ALA A 216 -6.32 -6.64 -19.56
C ALA A 216 -6.23 -7.71 -20.66
N ILE A 217 -7.25 -8.58 -20.78
CA ILE A 217 -7.18 -9.75 -21.67
C ILE A 217 -8.20 -9.74 -22.83
N GLY A 218 -9.21 -8.87 -22.78
CA GLY A 218 -10.26 -8.78 -23.78
C GLY A 218 -10.90 -10.14 -24.10
N TYR A 219 -11.05 -10.44 -25.38
CA TYR A 219 -11.58 -11.71 -25.89
C TYR A 219 -10.48 -12.72 -26.27
N LEU A 220 -9.25 -12.56 -25.75
CA LEU A 220 -8.11 -13.37 -26.17
C LEU A 220 -8.34 -14.89 -26.03
N TYR A 221 -9.10 -15.30 -25.00
CA TYR A 221 -9.43 -16.69 -24.73
C TYR A 221 -10.86 -17.06 -25.15
N GLY A 222 -11.49 -16.20 -25.95
CA GLY A 222 -12.87 -16.37 -26.44
C GLY A 222 -13.89 -15.50 -25.72
N GLY A 223 -15.14 -15.66 -26.16
CA GLY A 223 -16.30 -14.86 -25.73
C GLY A 223 -16.76 -13.84 -26.76
N GLY A 224 -17.68 -12.97 -26.35
CA GLY A 224 -18.27 -11.93 -27.17
C GLY A 224 -19.37 -11.18 -26.41
N GLY A 225 -19.61 -9.92 -26.78
CA GLY A 225 -20.67 -9.09 -26.20
C GLY A 225 -20.45 -8.81 -24.71
N ALA A 226 -21.32 -9.33 -23.86
CA ALA A 226 -21.27 -9.09 -22.42
C ALA A 226 -20.37 -10.07 -21.65
N SER A 227 -19.82 -11.10 -22.30
CA SER A 227 -19.03 -12.16 -21.65
C SER A 227 -17.71 -12.41 -22.37
N PHE A 228 -16.63 -12.65 -21.62
CA PHE A 228 -15.32 -13.05 -22.12
C PHE A 228 -14.81 -14.25 -21.32
N ASN A 229 -13.89 -15.03 -21.89
CA ASN A 229 -13.39 -16.23 -21.22
C ASN A 229 -12.06 -15.96 -20.51
N VAL A 230 -11.85 -16.65 -19.39
CA VAL A 230 -10.52 -16.79 -18.79
C VAL A 230 -9.73 -17.89 -19.51
N PRO A 231 -8.39 -17.97 -19.35
CA PRO A 231 -7.61 -19.08 -19.91
C PRO A 231 -8.09 -20.43 -19.39
N ASP A 232 -7.94 -21.50 -20.17
CA ASP A 232 -8.00 -22.88 -19.66
C ASP A 232 -6.56 -23.42 -19.60
N LEU A 233 -6.02 -23.54 -18.39
CA LEU A 233 -4.65 -24.00 -18.15
C LEU A 233 -4.59 -25.35 -17.43
N ARG A 234 -5.72 -26.05 -17.37
CA ARG A 234 -5.80 -27.35 -16.70
C ARG A 234 -5.05 -28.39 -17.52
N GLY A 235 -3.97 -28.93 -16.94
CA GLY A 235 -3.14 -29.94 -17.60
C GLY A 235 -2.14 -29.40 -18.62
N GLU A 236 -2.08 -28.08 -18.81
CA GLU A 236 -1.22 -27.43 -19.80
C GLU A 236 0.15 -27.06 -19.24
N PHE A 237 1.20 -27.20 -20.06
CA PHE A 237 2.50 -26.59 -19.80
C PHE A 237 2.56 -25.21 -20.45
N VAL A 238 2.74 -24.17 -19.64
CA VAL A 238 2.88 -22.81 -20.16
C VAL A 238 4.30 -22.58 -20.67
N ARG A 239 4.41 -22.07 -21.90
CA ARG A 239 5.66 -21.61 -22.51
C ARG A 239 5.59 -20.13 -22.86
N GLY A 240 6.75 -19.48 -22.90
CA GLY A 240 6.85 -18.09 -23.35
C GLY A 240 6.50 -17.96 -24.83
N VAL A 241 5.71 -16.95 -25.18
CA VAL A 241 5.46 -16.58 -26.58
C VAL A 241 6.76 -16.03 -27.21
N ASP A 242 7.07 -16.49 -28.42
CA ASP A 242 8.36 -16.21 -29.07
C ASP A 242 8.63 -14.71 -29.31
N LYS A 243 7.59 -13.97 -29.70
CA LYS A 243 7.63 -12.51 -29.92
C LYS A 243 8.81 -12.04 -30.79
N GLY A 244 9.23 -12.85 -31.77
CA GLY A 244 10.26 -12.49 -32.74
C GLY A 244 11.67 -12.95 -32.39
N ARG A 245 11.84 -13.79 -31.37
CA ARG A 245 13.14 -14.40 -31.04
C ARG A 245 13.56 -15.48 -32.04
N GLY A 246 12.61 -16.10 -32.76
CA GLY A 246 12.89 -17.09 -33.81
C GLY A 246 13.05 -18.53 -33.30
N VAL A 247 12.72 -18.83 -32.05
CA VAL A 247 12.78 -20.18 -31.47
C VAL A 247 11.46 -20.92 -31.65
N ASP A 248 10.33 -20.23 -31.59
CA ASP A 248 9.00 -20.78 -31.82
C ASP A 248 8.18 -19.84 -32.73
N VAL A 249 8.58 -19.83 -34.00
CA VAL A 249 8.06 -18.90 -35.01
C VAL A 249 6.56 -19.11 -35.24
N GLY A 250 5.82 -18.01 -35.37
CA GLY A 250 4.39 -18.03 -35.68
C GLY A 250 3.47 -18.28 -34.48
N ARG A 251 4.00 -18.32 -33.26
CA ARG A 251 3.15 -18.45 -32.07
C ARG A 251 2.38 -17.18 -31.75
N VAL A 252 1.11 -17.36 -31.48
CA VAL A 252 0.20 -16.32 -31.01
C VAL A 252 -0.07 -16.55 -29.53
N ILE A 253 -0.18 -15.47 -28.75
CA ILE A 253 -0.52 -15.57 -27.34
C ILE A 253 -1.92 -16.19 -27.18
N GLY A 254 -2.10 -17.08 -26.21
CA GLY A 254 -3.38 -17.75 -25.94
C GLY A 254 -3.70 -18.97 -26.79
N THR A 255 -2.85 -19.35 -27.76
CA THR A 255 -3.05 -20.57 -28.57
C THR A 255 -2.34 -21.78 -27.97
N GLY A 256 -3.00 -22.96 -28.00
CA GLY A 256 -2.40 -24.24 -27.62
C GLY A 256 -1.51 -24.85 -28.70
N GLN A 257 -0.63 -25.76 -28.29
CA GLN A 257 0.13 -26.68 -29.15
C GLN A 257 -0.08 -28.10 -28.64
N ILE A 258 -0.22 -29.06 -29.56
CA ILE A 258 -0.17 -30.48 -29.20
C ILE A 258 1.26 -30.90 -28.89
N ASP A 259 1.42 -32.06 -28.27
CA ASP A 259 2.71 -32.67 -28.06
C ASP A 259 3.41 -32.99 -29.39
N ASP A 260 4.73 -32.85 -29.40
CA ASP A 260 5.57 -33.20 -30.54
C ASP A 260 6.93 -33.67 -30.06
N PHE A 261 7.53 -34.61 -30.80
CA PHE A 261 8.88 -35.09 -30.55
C PHE A 261 9.81 -34.54 -31.62
N LYS A 262 11.04 -34.19 -31.22
CA LYS A 262 12.06 -33.87 -32.21
C LYS A 262 12.30 -35.08 -33.12
N SER A 263 12.24 -34.83 -34.43
CA SER A 263 12.58 -35.82 -35.46
C SER A 263 13.94 -36.45 -35.16
N HIS A 264 13.99 -37.78 -35.13
CA HIS A 264 15.20 -38.55 -34.89
C HIS A 264 15.14 -39.92 -35.59
N THR A 265 16.31 -40.50 -35.86
CA THR A 265 16.46 -41.84 -36.46
C THR A 265 17.38 -42.69 -35.59
N HIS A 266 17.17 -44.01 -35.63
CA HIS A 266 18.05 -44.99 -34.98
C HIS A 266 18.81 -45.76 -36.06
N GLN A 267 20.12 -45.91 -35.90
CA GLN A 267 20.95 -46.72 -36.80
C GLN A 267 21.40 -47.97 -36.05
N LEU A 268 21.07 -49.14 -36.57
CA LEU A 268 21.66 -50.39 -36.07
C LEU A 268 23.09 -50.49 -36.63
N PRO A 269 24.12 -50.74 -35.81
CA PRO A 269 25.46 -50.99 -36.33
C PRO A 269 25.41 -52.24 -37.20
N SER A 270 25.70 -52.14 -38.49
CA SER A 270 26.07 -53.30 -39.29
C SER A 270 27.45 -53.73 -38.78
N GLU A 271 27.56 -54.90 -38.15
CA GLU A 271 28.89 -55.46 -37.88
C GLU A 271 29.61 -55.63 -39.22
N ALA A 272 30.71 -54.91 -39.39
CA ALA A 272 31.64 -55.13 -40.50
C ALA A 272 32.34 -56.47 -40.27
N GLY A 273 31.65 -57.55 -40.66
CA GLY A 273 32.08 -58.92 -40.41
C GLY A 273 31.36 -59.95 -41.29
N GLY A 274 31.21 -59.69 -42.60
CA GLY A 274 31.05 -60.74 -43.63
C GLY A 274 29.64 -61.00 -44.22
N GLY A 275 29.26 -60.18 -45.22
CA GLY A 275 28.39 -60.52 -46.37
C GLY A 275 26.87 -60.56 -46.10
N ALA A 276 25.96 -60.07 -46.96
CA ALA A 276 26.03 -59.46 -48.28
C ALA A 276 24.71 -58.68 -48.51
N PHE A 277 24.73 -57.59 -49.28
CA PHE A 277 23.54 -57.23 -50.05
C PHE A 277 23.34 -58.37 -51.04
N VAL A 278 22.38 -59.25 -50.76
CA VAL A 278 22.03 -60.31 -51.70
C VAL A 278 21.24 -59.64 -52.82
N GLU A 279 21.85 -59.47 -53.99
CA GLU A 279 21.07 -59.40 -55.22
C GLU A 279 20.39 -60.77 -55.39
N VAL A 280 19.20 -60.91 -54.83
CA VAL A 280 18.39 -62.11 -55.00
C VAL A 280 17.81 -62.05 -56.41
N THR A 281 18.45 -62.74 -57.36
CA THR A 281 17.71 -63.17 -58.56
C THR A 281 16.72 -64.24 -58.11
N ILE A 282 15.46 -63.84 -57.92
CA ILE A 282 14.40 -64.69 -57.38
C ILE A 282 13.83 -65.57 -58.49
N GLY A 283 13.96 -66.89 -58.36
CA GLY A 283 13.09 -67.81 -59.09
C GLY A 283 11.66 -67.68 -58.56
N LEU A 284 10.68 -67.61 -59.45
CA LEU A 284 9.25 -67.28 -59.20
C LEU A 284 8.46 -68.24 -58.27
N ASN A 285 9.07 -68.90 -57.28
CA ASN A 285 8.36 -69.85 -56.41
C ASN A 285 8.85 -70.02 -54.96
N SER A 286 9.70 -69.13 -54.44
CA SER A 286 10.03 -69.13 -53.00
C SER A 286 9.91 -67.72 -52.43
N GLY A 287 8.91 -67.53 -51.55
CA GLY A 287 8.70 -66.26 -50.85
C GLY A 287 9.92 -65.86 -50.02
N PHE A 288 10.36 -64.61 -50.18
CA PHE A 288 11.43 -63.99 -49.41
C PHE A 288 10.80 -63.02 -48.41
N ASP A 289 10.68 -63.45 -47.15
CA ASP A 289 10.21 -62.60 -46.05
C ASP A 289 11.38 -61.78 -45.46
N ILE A 290 11.34 -60.45 -45.65
CA ILE A 290 12.23 -59.51 -44.96
C ILE A 290 11.60 -59.18 -43.60
N GLY A 291 12.12 -59.78 -42.53
CA GLY A 291 11.67 -59.49 -41.17
C GLY A 291 12.02 -58.05 -40.76
N LEU A 292 11.03 -57.17 -40.65
CA LEU A 292 11.17 -55.84 -40.08
C LEU A 292 11.21 -55.96 -38.54
N ASN A 293 12.41 -55.95 -37.95
CA ASN A 293 12.57 -55.85 -36.49
C ASN A 293 12.32 -54.39 -36.03
N SER A 294 11.06 -54.00 -35.90
CA SER A 294 10.69 -52.71 -35.30
C SER A 294 10.61 -52.81 -33.78
N THR A 295 10.99 -51.75 -33.06
CA THR A 295 10.65 -51.63 -31.64
C THR A 295 9.14 -51.47 -31.46
N TYR A 296 8.59 -52.03 -30.37
CA TYR A 296 7.19 -51.82 -30.00
C TYR A 296 7.00 -50.45 -29.35
N PRO A 297 5.84 -49.80 -29.52
CA PRO A 297 5.50 -48.57 -28.78
C PRO A 297 5.62 -48.82 -27.28
N THR A 298 6.48 -48.07 -26.61
CA THR A 298 6.65 -48.10 -25.16
C THR A 298 6.53 -46.68 -24.63
N GLY A 299 5.69 -46.47 -23.61
CA GLY A 299 5.39 -45.15 -23.05
C GLY A 299 3.88 -44.89 -22.91
N GLY A 300 3.52 -43.64 -22.62
CA GLY A 300 2.14 -43.16 -22.58
C GLY A 300 1.76 -42.33 -23.81
N ILE A 301 0.59 -41.68 -23.76
CA ILE A 301 0.03 -40.85 -24.86
C ILE A 301 0.72 -39.49 -25.06
N GLU A 302 1.71 -39.14 -24.25
CA GLU A 302 2.41 -37.85 -24.30
C GLU A 302 3.80 -38.00 -23.67
N THR A 303 4.78 -37.22 -24.17
CA THR A 303 6.04 -36.98 -23.45
C THR A 303 6.02 -35.66 -22.72
N ARG A 304 6.15 -35.74 -21.39
CA ARG A 304 6.12 -34.59 -20.49
C ARG A 304 7.25 -34.60 -19.48
N PRO A 305 7.77 -33.43 -19.07
CA PRO A 305 8.69 -33.33 -17.93
C PRO A 305 8.04 -33.82 -16.63
N ARG A 306 8.85 -34.19 -15.64
CA ARG A 306 8.35 -34.38 -14.27
C ARG A 306 7.70 -33.08 -13.79
N ASN A 307 6.48 -33.17 -13.27
CA ASN A 307 5.70 -32.00 -12.87
C ASN A 307 4.90 -32.28 -11.59
N VAL A 308 4.43 -31.19 -10.96
CA VAL A 308 3.49 -31.19 -9.83
C VAL A 308 2.36 -30.25 -10.21
N ALA A 309 1.11 -30.68 -10.01
CA ALA A 309 -0.06 -29.86 -10.33
C ALA A 309 -0.34 -28.83 -9.24
N MET A 310 -0.55 -27.58 -9.65
CA MET A 310 -1.01 -26.46 -8.83
C MET A 310 -2.20 -25.81 -9.53
N LEU A 311 -3.07 -25.11 -8.80
CA LEU A 311 -4.26 -24.46 -9.36
C LEU A 311 -3.87 -23.13 -10.03
N PRO A 312 -3.93 -23.02 -11.38
CA PRO A 312 -3.71 -21.75 -12.04
C PRO A 312 -4.92 -20.84 -11.82
N CYS A 313 -4.69 -19.62 -11.33
CA CYS A 313 -5.72 -18.59 -11.20
C CYS A 313 -5.26 -17.26 -11.77
N ILE A 314 -6.20 -16.48 -12.31
CA ILE A 314 -5.98 -15.16 -12.90
C ILE A 314 -6.54 -14.07 -11.98
N LYS A 315 -5.76 -13.01 -11.75
CA LYS A 315 -6.17 -11.85 -10.96
C LYS A 315 -7.23 -11.04 -11.71
N PHE A 316 -8.31 -10.63 -11.04
CA PHE A 316 -9.35 -9.76 -11.62
C PHE A 316 -9.57 -8.46 -10.88
#